data_AF-A0A818F428-F1
#
_entry.id   AF-A0A818F428-F1
#
_cell.length_a   1.000
_cell.length_b   1.000
_cell.length_c   1.000
_cell.angle_alpha   90.00
_cell.angle_beta   90.00
_cell.angle_gamma   90.00
#
_symmetry.space_group_name_H-M   'P 1'
#
loop_
_entity.id
_entity.type
_entity.pdbx_description
1 polymer ?
#
loop_
_entity_poly.entity_id
_entity_poly.type
_entity_poly.pdbx_seq_one_letter_code
_entity_poly.pdbx_strand_id
1 'polypeptide(L)' 'MHQLSVLITALLAVIISINANPVLRDGLPSRYHVSGVIQLPYAEISEPFESWIDVAAGFSRIDYYGG' A
#
# COMPACT_ATOMS: atom_id res chain seq x y z
N MET A 1 -19.59 39.94 0.73
CA MET A 1 -20.25 38.61 0.80
C MET A 1 -19.52 37.54 -0.02
N HIS A 2 -18.87 37.86 -1.14
CA HIS A 2 -18.12 36.88 -1.95
C HIS A 2 -16.82 36.33 -1.33
N GLN A 3 -16.08 37.14 -0.55
CA GLN A 3 -14.82 36.69 0.08
C GLN A 3 -15.06 35.63 1.17
N LEU A 4 -16.15 35.78 1.93
CA LEU A 4 -16.51 34.86 3.01
C LEU A 4 -16.99 33.50 2.46
N SER A 5 -17.73 33.50 1.34
CA SER A 5 -18.17 32.26 0.70
C SER A 5 -17.01 31.44 0.16
N VAL A 6 -15.98 32.09 -0.41
CA VAL A 6 -14.78 31.41 -0.95
C VAL A 6 -14.00 30.70 0.15
N LEU A 7 -13.85 31.33 1.32
CA LEU A 7 -13.16 30.74 2.46
C LEU A 7 -13.91 29.53 3.03
N ILE A 8 -15.24 29.59 3.10
CA ILE A 8 -16.07 28.47 3.57
C ILE A 8 -15.97 27.30 2.59
N THR A 9 -16.02 27.54 1.28
CA THR A 9 -15.85 26.48 0.28
C THR A 9 -14.46 25.86 0.30
N ALA A 10 -13.41 26.66 0.54
CA ALA A 10 -12.05 26.16 0.67
C ALA A 10 -11.90 25.26 1.91
N LEU A 11 -12.49 25.67 3.04
CA LEU A 11 -12.46 24.88 4.28
C LEU A 11 -13.20 23.54 4.12
N LEU A 12 -14.37 23.56 3.47
CA LEU A 12 -15.14 22.35 3.21
C LEU A 12 -14.38 21.37 2.29
N ALA A 13 -13.70 21.88 1.26
CA ALA A 13 -12.87 21.08 0.37
C ALA A 13 -11.69 20.41 1.09
N VAL A 14 -11.04 21.13 2.02
CA VAL A 14 -9.97 20.58 2.86
C VAL A 14 -10.48 19.44 3.75
N ILE A 15 -11.65 19.62 4.40
CA ILE A 15 -12.25 18.58 5.25
C ILE A 15 -12.56 17.31 4.46
N ILE A 16 -13.05 17.42 3.22
CA ILE A 16 -13.35 16.28 2.35
C ILE A 16 -12.06 15.53 1.96
N SER A 17 -10.97 16.26 1.68
CA SER A 17 -9.70 15.65 1.26
C SER A 17 -9.00 14.88 2.39
N ILE A 18 -9.23 15.23 3.66
CA ILE A 18 -8.66 14.52 4.81
C ILE A 18 -9.31 13.13 4.98
N ASN A 19 -10.56 12.95 4.52
CA ASN A 19 -11.31 11.69 4.61
C ASN A 19 -11.20 10.82 3.35
N ALA A 20 -10.33 11.17 2.40
CA ALA A 20 -10.11 10.35 1.22
C ALA A 20 -9.37 9.05 1.62
N ASN A 21 -10.11 7.96 1.75
CA ASN A 21 -9.55 6.61 1.85
C ASN A 21 -8.87 6.30 0.50
N PRO A 22 -7.61 5.81 0.45
CA PRO A 22 -7.01 5.35 -0.79
C PRO A 22 -7.95 4.32 -1.44
N VAL A 23 -8.58 4.72 -2.54
CA VAL A 23 -9.41 3.81 -3.35
C VAL A 23 -8.45 2.83 -4.01
N LEU A 24 -8.29 1.66 -3.40
CA LEU A 24 -7.69 0.52 -4.07
C LEU A 24 -8.49 0.27 -5.34
N ARG A 25 -7.80 0.00 -6.45
CA ARG A 25 -8.44 -0.31 -7.74
C ARG A 25 -9.53 -1.37 -7.50
N ASP A 26 -10.76 -1.05 -7.88
CA ASP A 26 -11.93 -1.90 -7.62
C ASP A 26 -11.63 -3.37 -7.96
N GLY A 27 -11.73 -4.24 -6.96
CA GLY A 27 -11.57 -5.69 -7.09
C GLY A 27 -10.23 -6.28 -6.65
N LEU A 28 -9.25 -5.47 -6.24
CA LEU A 28 -7.97 -5.96 -5.71
C LEU A 28 -7.96 -5.98 -4.17
N PRO A 29 -7.55 -7.08 -3.51
CA PRO A 29 -7.44 -7.10 -2.05
C PRO A 29 -6.39 -6.09 -1.56
N SER A 30 -6.54 -5.60 -0.33
CA SER A 30 -5.60 -4.67 0.31
C SER A 30 -4.35 -5.36 0.86
N ARG A 31 -4.40 -6.68 1.03
CA ARG A 31 -3.34 -7.52 1.57
C ARG A 31 -2.97 -8.61 0.61
N TYR A 32 -1.68 -8.80 0.38
CA TYR A 32 -1.14 -9.92 -0.39
C TYR A 32 -0.05 -10.61 0.40
N HIS A 33 0.02 -11.92 0.22
CA HIS A 33 1.08 -12.78 0.70
C HIS A 33 1.52 -13.68 -0.45
N VAL A 34 2.82 -13.80 -0.69
CA VAL A 34 3.41 -14.70 -1.67
C VAL A 34 4.61 -15.42 -1.08
N SER A 35 4.73 -16.71 -1.37
CA SER A 35 5.89 -17.53 -1.03
C SER A 35 6.55 -18.02 -2.32
N GLY A 36 7.87 -18.05 -2.35
CA GLY A 36 8.61 -18.51 -3.53
C GLY A 36 10.02 -18.96 -3.20
N VAL A 37 10.76 -19.31 -4.25
CA VAL A 37 12.16 -19.70 -4.16
C VAL A 37 12.94 -18.98 -5.23
N ILE A 38 13.99 -18.25 -4.83
CA ILE A 38 14.96 -17.65 -5.75
C ILE A 38 15.95 -18.73 -6.14
N GLN A 39 16.03 -19.02 -7.44
CA GLN A 39 17.03 -19.92 -8.00
C GLN A 39 18.19 -19.08 -8.52
N LEU A 40 19.39 -19.31 -7.97
CA LEU A 40 20.64 -18.69 -8.43
C LEU A 40 21.51 -19.78 -9.08
N PRO A 41 21.37 -20.02 -10.40
CA PRO A 41 21.96 -21.19 -11.06
C PRO A 41 23.49 -21.24 -10.97
N TYR A 42 24.15 -20.08 -10.96
CA TYR A 42 25.60 -19.99 -10.88
C TYR A 42 26.16 -20.42 -9.52
N ALA A 43 25.38 -20.27 -8.45
CA ALA A 43 25.78 -20.60 -7.10
C ALA A 43 25.16 -21.92 -6.60
N GLU A 44 24.28 -22.55 -7.40
CA GLU A 44 23.45 -23.69 -6.99
C GLU A 44 22.63 -23.40 -5.71
N ILE A 45 22.30 -22.13 -5.48
CA ILE A 45 21.54 -21.69 -4.30
C ILE A 45 20.05 -21.67 -4.64
N SER A 46 19.28 -22.27 -3.75
CA SER A 46 17.82 -22.26 -3.73
C SER A 46 17.36 -21.54 -2.46
N GLU A 47 16.99 -20.27 -2.58
CA GLU A 47 16.69 -19.41 -1.44
C GLU A 47 15.18 -19.22 -1.28
N PRO A 48 14.55 -19.80 -0.23
CA PRO A 48 13.13 -19.60 0.02
C PRO A 48 12.87 -18.20 0.58
N PHE A 49 11.79 -17.58 0.11
CA PHE A 49 11.34 -16.28 0.60
C PHE A 49 9.82 -16.23 0.78
N GLU A 50 9.39 -15.37 1.68
CA GLU A 50 8.00 -14.96 1.85
C GLU A 50 7.90 -13.44 1.75
N SER A 51 6.82 -12.94 1.17
CA SER A 51 6.59 -11.51 1.03
C SER A 51 5.15 -11.13 1.34
N TRP A 52 5.00 -10.06 2.11
CA TRP A 52 3.72 -9.48 2.50
C TRP A 52 3.65 -8.02 2.10
N ILE A 53 2.46 -7.59 1.70
CA ILE A 53 2.12 -6.19 1.51
C ILE A 53 0.73 -5.93 2.09
N ASP A 54 0.61 -4.89 2.88
CA ASP A 54 -0.66 -4.31 3.32
C ASP A 54 -0.71 -2.86 2.82
N VAL A 55 -1.45 -2.66 1.73
CA VAL A 55 -1.56 -1.37 1.05
C VAL A 55 -2.31 -0.36 1.92
N ALA A 56 -3.27 -0.83 2.74
CA ALA A 56 -4.03 0.04 3.64
C ALA A 56 -3.18 0.52 4.83
N ALA A 57 -2.28 -0.34 5.33
CA ALA A 57 -1.35 0.01 6.40
C ALA A 57 -0.05 0.66 5.90
N GLY A 58 0.20 0.71 4.58
CA GLY A 58 1.45 1.21 4.01
C GLY A 58 2.67 0.35 4.37
N PHE A 59 2.46 -0.96 4.60
CA PHE A 59 3.47 -1.88 5.07
C PHE A 59 3.88 -2.87 3.97
N SER A 60 5.18 -3.16 3.87
CA SER A 60 5.70 -4.27 3.09
C SER A 60 6.84 -4.95 3.82
N ARG A 61 6.97 -6.26 3.62
CA ARG A 61 8.01 -7.11 4.22
C ARG A 61 8.41 -8.21 3.26
N ILE A 62 9.70 -8.55 3.25
CA ILE A 62 10.22 -9.75 2.62
C ILE A 62 11.06 -10.45 3.68
N ASP A 63 10.78 -11.72 3.92
CA ASP A 63 11.53 -12.57 4.83
C ASP A 63 12.26 -13.65 4.06
N TYR A 64 13.44 -13.97 4.56
CA TYR A 64 14.26 -15.09 4.13
C TYR A 64 14.41 -16.04 5.31
N TYR A 65 14.39 -17.35 5.06
CA TYR A 65 14.65 -18.37 6.09
C TYR A 65 13.74 -18.31 7.34
N GLY A 66 12.50 -17.82 7.20
CA GLY A 66 11.50 -17.81 8.29
C GLY A 66 11.39 -16.52 9.10
N GLY A 67 12.12 -15.46 8.72
CA GLY A 67 12.00 -14.11 9.31
C GLY A 67 13.15 -13.73 10.22
#